data_AF-A0A9D2FE94-F1
#
_entry.id   AF-A0A9D2FE94-F1
#
_cell.length_a   1.000
_cell.length_b   1.000
_cell.length_c   1.000
_cell.angle_alpha   90.00
_cell.angle_beta   90.00
_cell.angle_gamma   90.00
#
_symmetry.space_group_name_H-M   'P 1'
#
loop_
_entity.id
_entity.type
_entity.pdbx_description
1 polymer ?
#
loop_
_entity_poly.entity_id
_entity_poly.type
_entity_poly.pdbx_seq_one_letter_code
_entity_poly.pdbx_strand_id
1 'polypeptide(L)' 'LVHMAEKPEFKAVYEPDLLDGVVSITSNGRRMKTGGWENALYAFDTPDQYEDISLKWVPYYAWANRSLGEMTVWVRK' A
#
# COMPACT_ATOMS: atom_id res chain seq x y z
N LEU A 1 -7.61 0.55 -2.66
CA LEU A 1 -7.04 1.84 -2.21
C LEU A 1 -6.34 1.62 -0.87
N VAL A 2 -5.11 2.10 -0.72
CA VAL A 2 -4.26 1.87 0.47
C VAL A 2 -3.86 3.22 1.08
N HIS A 3 -3.98 3.34 2.39
CA HIS A 3 -3.58 4.51 3.18
C HIS A 3 -2.51 4.14 4.20
N MET A 4 -1.72 5.12 4.65
CA MET A 4 -0.87 4.96 5.83
C MET A 4 -1.74 4.77 7.08
N ALA A 5 -1.13 4.21 8.12
CA ALA A 5 -1.72 4.24 9.45
C ALA A 5 -1.67 5.68 10.02
N GLU A 6 -2.53 5.99 10.98
CA GLU A 6 -2.54 7.30 11.66
C GLU A 6 -1.17 7.62 12.30
N LYS A 7 -0.53 6.58 12.84
CA LYS A 7 0.84 6.59 13.36
C LYS A 7 1.64 5.49 12.66
N PRO A 8 2.25 5.80 11.49
CA PRO A 8 3.03 4.82 10.77
C PRO A 8 4.40 4.64 11.43
N GLU A 9 4.81 3.39 11.62
CA GLU A 9 6.15 3.00 12.05
C GLU A 9 6.92 2.49 10.85
N PHE A 10 8.01 3.17 10.50
CA PHE A 10 8.81 2.83 9.33
C PHE A 10 10.02 1.99 9.72
N LYS A 11 10.28 0.94 8.94
CA LYS A 11 11.51 0.15 9.03
C LYS A 11 12.17 0.04 7.66
N ALA A 12 13.43 0.44 7.58
CA ALA A 12 14.26 0.25 6.39
C ALA A 12 15.10 -1.03 6.54
N VAL A 13 15.15 -1.86 5.50
CA VAL A 13 15.93 -3.10 5.47
C VAL A 13 16.63 -3.23 4.12
N TYR A 14 17.92 -3.55 4.13
CA TYR A 14 18.65 -3.91 2.91
C TYR A 14 18.30 -5.35 2.51
N GLU A 15 17.83 -5.54 1.28
CA GLU A 15 17.44 -6.83 0.72
C GLU A 15 18.35 -7.15 -0.48
N PRO A 16 19.43 -7.94 -0.27
CA PRO A 16 20.42 -8.22 -1.32
C PRO A 16 19.84 -9.00 -2.51
N ASP A 17 18.84 -9.85 -2.26
CA ASP A 17 18.24 -10.72 -3.26
C ASP A 17 17.04 -10.08 -3.98
N LEU A 18 16.69 -8.83 -3.63
CA LEU A 18 15.59 -8.09 -4.24
C LEU A 18 16.14 -6.98 -5.16
N LEU A 19 15.76 -7.01 -6.45
CA LEU A 19 16.02 -5.93 -7.41
C LEU A 19 17.51 -5.50 -7.47
N ASP A 20 18.42 -6.48 -7.57
CA ASP A 20 19.86 -6.29 -7.59
C ASP A 20 20.43 -5.58 -6.33
N GLY A 21 19.75 -5.75 -5.20
CA GLY A 21 20.16 -5.18 -3.91
C GLY A 21 19.57 -3.80 -3.68
N VAL A 22 18.45 -3.74 -2.96
CA VAL A 22 17.78 -2.48 -2.62
C VAL A 22 17.50 -2.36 -1.13
N VAL A 23 17.37 -1.12 -0.66
CA VAL A 23 16.74 -0.86 0.64
C VAL A 23 15.23 -0.79 0.43
N SER A 24 14.50 -1.73 1.03
CA SER A 24 13.05 -1.67 1.13
C SER A 24 12.64 -0.90 2.38
N ILE A 25 11.44 -0.30 2.35
CA ILE A 25 10.81 0.30 3.53
C ILE A 25 9.53 -0.46 3.80
N THR A 26 9.24 -0.75 5.07
CA THR A 26 7.95 -1.29 5.50
C THR A 26 7.28 -0.41 6.54
N SER A 27 5.95 -0.47 6.62
CA SER A 27 5.18 0.12 7.72
C SER A 27 3.83 -0.57 7.90
N ASN A 28 3.16 -0.26 9.00
CA ASN A 28 1.72 -0.45 9.14
C ASN A 28 0.94 0.53 8.23
N GLY A 29 -0.17 0.04 7.70
CA GLY A 29 -1.11 0.80 6.89
C GLY A 29 -2.49 0.17 6.90
N ARG A 30 -3.40 0.72 6.11
CA ARG A 30 -4.79 0.23 6.01
C ARG A 30 -5.26 0.18 4.58
N ARG A 31 -6.06 -0.83 4.25
CA ARG A 31 -6.71 -0.98 2.94
C ARG A 31 -8.20 -0.79 3.11
N MET A 32 -8.80 0.00 2.22
CA MET A 32 -10.25 0.15 2.18
C MET A 32 -10.88 -1.16 1.69
N LYS A 33 -11.85 -1.68 2.45
CA LYS A 33 -12.63 -2.85 2.04
C LYS A 33 -13.56 -2.46 0.89
N THR A 34 -13.54 -3.26 -0.17
CA THR A 34 -14.39 -3.07 -1.35
C THR A 34 -15.69 -3.86 -1.28
N GLY A 35 -15.86 -4.73 -0.28
CA GLY A 35 -17.10 -5.46 -0.03
C GLY A 35 -18.16 -4.60 0.67
N GLY A 36 -19.44 -4.92 0.47
CA GLY A 36 -20.57 -4.22 1.09
C GLY A 36 -21.27 -3.20 0.18
N TRP A 37 -20.73 -2.96 -1.02
CA TRP A 37 -21.41 -2.20 -2.07
C TRP A 37 -22.25 -3.19 -2.88
N GLU A 38 -23.57 -3.23 -2.67
CA GLU A 38 -24.54 -4.14 -3.33
C GLU A 38 -24.67 -3.89 -4.85
N ASN A 39 -23.57 -4.00 -5.59
CA ASN A 39 -23.42 -3.58 -7.00
C ASN A 39 -23.77 -2.10 -7.27
N ALA A 40 -23.76 -1.25 -6.24
CA ALA A 40 -23.96 0.19 -6.37
C ALA A 40 -22.61 0.92 -6.52
N LEU A 41 -22.56 1.92 -7.40
CA LEU A 41 -21.38 2.80 -7.56
C LEU A 41 -21.39 3.98 -6.56
N TYR A 42 -22.57 4.37 -6.09
CA TYR A 42 -22.77 5.48 -5.16
C TYR A 42 -23.70 5.05 -4.03
N ALA A 43 -23.35 5.42 -2.81
CA ALA A 43 -24.15 5.23 -1.62
C ALA A 43 -24.06 6.50 -0.76
N PHE A 44 -25.13 6.81 -0.05
CA PHE A 44 -25.17 7.93 0.89
C PHE A 44 -24.99 7.40 2.31
N ASP A 45 -24.11 8.04 3.09
CA ASP A 45 -23.91 7.75 4.51
C ASP A 45 -23.39 6.32 4.83
N THR A 46 -22.64 5.71 3.92
CA THR A 46 -21.94 4.44 4.19
C THR A 46 -20.58 4.72 4.83
N PRO A 47 -20.29 4.20 6.04
CA PRO A 47 -18.99 4.39 6.66
C PRO A 47 -17.91 3.62 5.92
N ASP A 48 -16.76 4.26 5.71
CA ASP A 48 -15.58 3.60 5.17
C ASP A 48 -15.14 2.48 6.12
N GLN A 49 -14.97 1.27 5.57
CA GLN A 49 -14.40 0.15 6.30
C GLN A 49 -12.96 -0.09 5.85
N TYR A 50 -12.08 -0.30 6.81
CA TYR A 50 -10.67 -0.57 6.57
C TYR A 50 -10.26 -1.92 7.18
N GLU A 51 -9.21 -2.51 6.61
CA GLU A 51 -8.45 -3.60 7.21
C GLU A 51 -6.99 -3.19 7.37
N ASP A 52 -6.38 -3.59 8.48
CA ASP A 52 -4.97 -3.32 8.75
C ASP A 52 -4.09 -4.23 7.91
N ILE A 53 -3.07 -3.64 7.27
CA ILE A 53 -2.14 -4.34 6.40
C ILE A 53 -0.71 -3.85 6.62
N SER A 54 0.25 -4.70 6.25
CA SER A 54 1.65 -4.29 6.13
C SER A 54 1.92 -3.75 4.73
N LEU A 55 2.56 -2.58 4.66
CA LEU A 55 2.97 -1.92 3.44
C LEU A 55 4.47 -2.18 3.22
N LYS A 56 4.84 -2.42 1.96
CA LYS A 56 6.25 -2.56 1.54
C LYS A 56 6.49 -1.71 0.31
N TRP A 57 7.51 -0.87 0.38
CA TRP A 57 7.96 0.00 -0.69
C TRP A 57 9.33 -0.40 -1.20
N VAL A 58 9.55 -0.13 -2.48
CA VAL A 58 10.84 -0.27 -3.16
C VAL A 58 11.25 1.10 -3.70
N PRO A 59 12.55 1.34 -3.98
CA PRO A 59 12.98 2.56 -4.63
C PRO A 59 12.25 2.77 -5.97
N TYR A 60 11.85 4.01 -6.25
CA TYR A 60 11.07 4.34 -7.44
C TYR A 60 11.76 3.90 -8.74
N TYR A 61 13.08 4.07 -8.85
CA TYR A 61 13.84 3.67 -10.03
C TYR A 61 13.77 2.15 -10.31
N ALA A 62 13.50 1.34 -9.29
CA ALA A 62 13.46 -0.12 -9.38
C ALA A 62 12.04 -0.65 -9.67
N TRP A 63 11.03 0.22 -9.78
CA TRP A 63 9.70 -0.18 -10.23
C TRP A 63 9.72 -0.76 -11.66
N ALA A 64 8.71 -1.54 -12.02
CA ALA A 64 8.53 -2.21 -13.31
C ALA A 64 9.60 -3.26 -13.69
N ASN A 65 10.55 -3.55 -12.81
CA ASN A 65 11.56 -4.61 -12.98
C ASN A 65 11.13 -5.97 -12.38
N ARG A 66 9.83 -6.18 -12.14
CA ARG A 66 9.26 -7.46 -11.66
C ARG A 66 8.18 -7.96 -12.61
N SER A 67 6.92 -7.84 -12.20
CA SER A 67 5.75 -8.13 -13.02
C SER A 67 4.89 -6.87 -13.20
N LEU A 68 3.97 -6.91 -14.15
CA LEU A 68 2.97 -5.87 -14.35
C LEU A 68 2.11 -5.72 -13.09
N GLY A 69 1.83 -4.47 -12.70
CA GLY A 69 1.03 -4.14 -11.54
C GLY A 69 0.90 -2.64 -11.31
N GLU A 70 -0.04 -2.26 -10.46
CA GLU A 70 -0.27 -0.87 -10.06
C GLU A 70 0.94 -0.28 -9.33
N MET A 71 1.14 1.04 -9.45
CA MET A 71 2.16 1.77 -8.72
C MET A 71 1.69 3.17 -8.38
N THR A 72 2.07 3.65 -7.19
CA THR A 72 1.84 5.03 -6.75
C THR A 72 2.99 5.46 -5.85
N VAL A 73 3.44 6.71 -6.00
CA VAL A 73 4.46 7.33 -5.14
C VAL A 73 3.83 8.00 -3.92
N TRP A 74 2.73 8.73 -4.14
CA TRP A 74 2.04 9.48 -3.10
C TRP A 74 0.90 8.65 -2.49
N VAL A 75 1.15 8.10 -1.31
CA VAL A 75 0.15 7.34 -0.55
C VAL A 75 -0.61 8.30 0.37
N ARG A 76 -1.93 8.12 0.50
CA ARG A 76 -2.75 8.92 1.42
C ARG A 76 -2.37 8.64 2.87
N LYS A 77 -2.39 9.69 3.70
CA LYS A 77 -2.19 9.59 5.15
C LYS A 77 -3.50 9.21 5.84
#